data_AF-A0A2R6E818-F1
#
_entry.id   AF-A0A2R6E818-F1
#
_cell.length_a   1.000
_cell.length_b   1.000
_cell.length_c   1.000
_cell.angle_alpha   90.00
_cell.angle_beta   90.00
_cell.angle_gamma   90.00
#
_symmetry.space_group_name_H-M   'P 1'
#
loop_
_entity.id
_entity.type
_entity.pdbx_description
1 polymer ?
#
loop_
_entity_poly.entity_id
_entity_poly.type
_entity_poly.pdbx_seq_one_letter_code
_entity_poly.pdbx_strand_id
1 'polypeptide(L)'
;MRRDRRRGRGAGRRVHRRVHVDAGRRLHRRPHRPAGQAHGPRRRHRLRVGHRHRPVEDRRARIRRRPRRRHPRGSRRQRRRPAVIVADLGDRYRFVTQPDHAELAGQFADRWGGAAARPDPFDSLAVAAYLHDAGWTDYDRRPRLDDDGEPVDFRGMPADPWIPLYEDGIEAVVDLDTYAGLLVSLHGAGLRNRRYGLSPEWPETPPTFEEFVEREQRRQRRLLDDLPRDDPECPVSLADEATLEAMHDPDRTPENPDGRLWDDYRRLQAWDALSLSFCLTDSPPGYGSVGPVPGADGTDETLSITRVESDGDGAEADEPPGAGVDGEFRVDPYPFDTAPLEVDIPVRTVAKSAVGDPSTLARVYYGAGRRTETFRLRPPD
;
A
#
# COMPACT_ATOMS: atom_id res chain seq x y z
N MET A 1 -1.22 -67.34 35.26
CA MET A 1 -1.81 -68.39 34.41
C MET A 1 -1.61 -67.97 32.95
N ARG A 2 -0.49 -68.37 32.33
CA ARG A 2 -0.40 -69.27 31.15
C ARG A 2 -1.33 -68.94 29.96
N ARG A 3 -0.67 -68.61 28.82
CA ARG A 3 -0.89 -69.14 27.44
C ARG A 3 -2.21 -68.81 26.75
N ASP A 4 -2.38 -68.79 25.42
CA ASP A 4 -1.57 -68.82 24.20
C ASP A 4 -2.62 -69.00 23.06
N ARG A 5 -2.40 -68.35 21.91
CA ARG A 5 -2.67 -68.87 20.55
C ARG A 5 -4.07 -69.04 19.90
N ARG A 6 -4.03 -68.68 18.59
CA ARG A 6 -4.64 -69.25 17.35
C ARG A 6 -6.01 -68.68 16.93
N ARG A 7 -6.16 -68.05 15.73
CA ARG A 7 -5.97 -68.45 14.30
C ARG A 7 -7.22 -69.10 13.66
N GLY A 8 -7.68 -68.49 12.56
CA GLY A 8 -8.47 -69.06 11.45
C GLY A 8 -9.16 -67.91 10.67
N ARG A 9 -8.73 -67.43 9.50
CA ARG A 9 -8.69 -67.95 8.10
C ARG A 9 -10.04 -68.30 7.46
N GLY A 10 -10.43 -67.50 6.45
CA GLY A 10 -11.30 -67.78 5.29
C GLY A 10 -11.37 -66.51 4.42
N ALA A 11 -10.59 -66.35 3.35
CA ALA A 11 -10.73 -66.85 1.96
C ALA A 11 -11.91 -66.21 1.18
N GLY A 12 -11.61 -65.38 0.16
CA GLY A 12 -12.64 -64.85 -0.76
C GLY A 12 -12.21 -63.80 -1.79
N ARG A 13 -11.43 -64.23 -2.80
CA ARG A 13 -11.35 -63.76 -4.21
C ARG A 13 -11.00 -62.30 -4.59
N ARG A 14 -9.92 -62.22 -5.39
CA ARG A 14 -9.46 -61.15 -6.30
C ARG A 14 -10.39 -60.96 -7.50
N VAL A 15 -10.46 -59.73 -8.04
CA VAL A 15 -10.29 -59.46 -9.49
C VAL A 15 -9.53 -58.14 -9.66
N HIS A 16 -8.37 -58.22 -10.32
CA HIS A 16 -7.65 -57.08 -10.89
C HIS A 16 -8.22 -56.78 -12.30
N ARG A 17 -8.25 -55.51 -12.69
CA ARG A 17 -7.95 -55.13 -14.07
C ARG A 17 -7.27 -53.76 -14.11
N ARG A 18 -5.95 -53.78 -14.34
CA ARG A 18 -5.23 -52.74 -15.09
C ARG A 18 -5.63 -52.86 -16.56
N VAL A 19 -5.49 -51.79 -17.34
CA VAL A 19 -4.54 -51.66 -18.47
C VAL A 19 -4.77 -50.35 -19.25
N HIS A 20 -3.68 -49.59 -19.35
CA HIS A 20 -3.15 -48.72 -20.42
C HIS A 20 -4.02 -47.76 -21.27
N VAL A 21 -3.67 -46.48 -21.15
CA VAL A 21 -3.10 -45.54 -22.17
C VAL A 21 -3.16 -45.99 -23.63
N ASP A 22 -3.75 -45.16 -24.50
CA ASP A 22 -3.07 -44.75 -25.74
C ASP A 22 -3.56 -43.39 -26.29
N ALA A 23 -2.62 -42.68 -26.92
CA ALA A 23 -2.74 -41.38 -27.52
C ALA A 23 -3.44 -41.45 -28.90
N GLY A 24 -4.22 -40.42 -29.24
CA GLY A 24 -5.03 -40.41 -30.46
C GLY A 24 -5.33 -39.01 -30.98
N ARG A 25 -4.31 -38.39 -31.55
CA ARG A 25 -4.31 -37.17 -32.38
C ARG A 25 -5.48 -37.16 -33.39
N ARG A 26 -6.43 -36.20 -33.30
CA ARG A 26 -7.28 -35.79 -34.43
C ARG A 26 -7.58 -34.29 -34.45
N LEU A 27 -7.03 -33.65 -35.48
CA LEU A 27 -7.32 -32.31 -35.97
C LEU A 27 -8.76 -32.26 -36.50
N HIS A 28 -9.58 -31.33 -36.02
CA HIS A 28 -10.83 -30.93 -36.70
C HIS A 28 -10.94 -29.41 -36.85
N ARG A 29 -10.48 -29.01 -38.05
CA ARG A 29 -10.92 -27.93 -38.94
C ARG A 29 -12.10 -27.05 -38.47
N ARG A 30 -11.83 -25.75 -38.46
CA ARG A 30 -12.77 -24.62 -38.53
C ARG A 30 -13.72 -24.75 -39.74
N PRO A 31 -15.00 -24.34 -39.63
CA PRO A 31 -15.83 -24.10 -40.80
C PRO A 31 -15.60 -22.69 -41.35
N HIS A 32 -15.34 -22.64 -42.65
CA HIS A 32 -15.23 -21.43 -43.47
C HIS A 32 -16.58 -20.73 -43.61
N ARG A 33 -16.56 -19.39 -43.53
CA ARG A 33 -17.58 -18.47 -44.08
C ARG A 33 -17.63 -18.58 -45.60
N PRO A 34 -18.81 -18.44 -46.25
CA PRO A 34 -18.87 -18.08 -47.65
C PRO A 34 -18.91 -16.55 -47.83
N ALA A 35 -18.32 -16.09 -48.92
CA ALA A 35 -18.38 -14.71 -49.42
C ALA A 35 -19.00 -14.70 -50.82
N GLY A 36 -19.74 -13.62 -51.12
CA GLY A 36 -20.34 -13.28 -52.42
C GLY A 36 -21.83 -12.96 -52.27
N GLN A 37 -22.44 -11.93 -52.85
CA GLN A 37 -22.09 -10.88 -53.83
C GLN A 37 -23.09 -9.71 -53.58
N ALA A 38 -22.64 -8.46 -53.48
CA ALA A 38 -22.73 -7.39 -54.48
C ALA A 38 -24.13 -6.77 -54.79
N HIS A 39 -24.22 -5.46 -54.48
CA HIS A 39 -24.94 -4.35 -55.16
C HIS A 39 -26.46 -4.05 -54.99
N GLY A 40 -26.75 -3.09 -54.08
CA GLY A 40 -27.53 -1.84 -54.32
C GLY A 40 -29.08 -1.89 -54.39
N PRO A 41 -29.81 -0.75 -54.32
CA PRO A 41 -29.39 0.66 -54.13
C PRO A 41 -30.12 1.45 -53.01
N ARG A 42 -29.43 2.50 -52.56
CA ARG A 42 -29.88 3.83 -52.09
C ARG A 42 -31.38 4.08 -51.90
N ARG A 43 -31.77 4.54 -50.70
CA ARG A 43 -32.83 5.57 -50.53
C ARG A 43 -32.34 6.74 -49.68
N ARG A 44 -32.25 7.89 -50.36
CA ARG A 44 -32.12 9.23 -49.82
C ARG A 44 -33.50 9.67 -49.34
N HIS A 45 -33.63 10.21 -48.13
CA HIS A 45 -34.71 11.15 -47.82
C HIS A 45 -34.10 12.53 -47.59
N ARG A 46 -34.38 13.44 -48.53
CA ARG A 46 -34.13 14.87 -48.42
C ARG A 46 -35.45 15.55 -48.07
N LEU A 47 -35.36 16.41 -47.04
CA LEU A 47 -36.02 17.70 -46.85
C LEU A 47 -37.55 17.76 -46.62
N ARG A 48 -37.91 18.37 -45.49
CA ARG A 48 -38.76 19.57 -45.53
C ARG A 48 -38.34 20.58 -44.45
N VAL A 49 -37.97 21.75 -44.95
CA VAL A 49 -37.75 23.00 -44.22
C VAL A 49 -39.11 23.54 -43.81
N GLY A 50 -39.26 23.89 -42.54
CA GLY A 50 -40.39 24.65 -42.01
C GLY A 50 -39.88 25.81 -41.18
N HIS A 51 -39.72 26.98 -41.81
CA HIS A 51 -39.50 28.24 -41.13
C HIS A 51 -40.75 28.64 -40.34
N ARG A 52 -40.62 28.81 -39.03
CA ARG A 52 -41.44 29.75 -38.26
C ARG A 52 -40.54 30.57 -37.34
N HIS A 53 -40.38 31.83 -37.73
CA HIS A 53 -39.80 32.90 -36.93
C HIS A 53 -40.64 33.14 -35.67
N ARG A 54 -39.99 33.21 -34.50
CA ARG A 54 -40.41 34.00 -33.34
C ARG A 54 -39.16 34.60 -32.65
N PRO A 55 -39.29 35.78 -32.03
CA PRO A 55 -38.21 36.74 -31.89
C PRO A 55 -37.31 36.47 -30.70
N VAL A 56 -36.03 36.81 -30.86
CA VAL A 56 -35.02 36.84 -29.80
C VAL A 56 -35.21 38.14 -29.03
N GLU A 57 -35.73 38.04 -27.81
CA GLU A 57 -35.65 39.12 -26.82
C GLU A 57 -34.38 38.96 -25.97
N ASP A 58 -33.59 40.01 -26.02
CA ASP A 58 -32.35 40.26 -25.29
C ASP A 58 -32.59 40.23 -23.78
N ARG A 59 -32.22 39.13 -23.12
CA ARG A 59 -32.04 39.08 -21.67
C ARG A 59 -30.58 38.79 -21.35
N ARG A 60 -29.81 39.88 -21.27
CA ARG A 60 -28.50 39.95 -20.63
C ARG A 60 -28.58 39.41 -19.19
N ALA A 61 -28.33 38.12 -19.03
CA ALA A 61 -28.08 37.53 -17.72
C ALA A 61 -26.73 38.04 -17.21
N ARG A 62 -26.80 38.95 -16.24
CA ARG A 62 -25.66 39.42 -15.44
C ARG A 62 -24.99 38.22 -14.78
N ILE A 63 -23.87 37.77 -15.31
CA ILE A 63 -22.91 36.94 -14.58
C ILE A 63 -22.39 37.78 -13.42
N ARG A 64 -22.96 37.58 -12.21
CA ARG A 64 -22.39 38.12 -10.98
C ARG A 64 -21.06 37.41 -10.72
N ARG A 65 -19.97 37.98 -11.23
CA ARG A 65 -18.61 37.60 -10.83
C ARG A 65 -18.50 37.82 -9.32
N ARG A 66 -18.30 36.74 -8.57
CA ARG A 66 -17.94 36.81 -7.14
C ARG A 66 -16.67 37.68 -7.02
N PRO A 67 -16.60 38.62 -6.06
CA PRO A 67 -15.41 39.44 -5.92
C PRO A 67 -14.26 38.55 -5.41
N ARG A 68 -13.12 38.59 -6.12
CA ARG A 68 -11.86 38.03 -5.64
C ARG A 68 -11.52 38.72 -4.32
N ARG A 69 -11.57 37.98 -3.21
CA ARG A 69 -11.09 38.45 -1.90
C ARG A 69 -9.60 38.78 -2.05
N ARG A 70 -9.25 40.06 -1.92
CA ARG A 70 -7.86 40.49 -1.75
C ARG A 70 -7.46 40.13 -0.31
N HIS A 71 -6.55 39.17 -0.16
CA HIS A 71 -5.91 38.93 1.13
C HIS A 71 -5.00 40.11 1.49
N PRO A 72 -4.98 40.56 2.76
CA PRO A 72 -4.05 41.59 3.20
C PRO A 72 -2.62 41.04 3.14
N ARG A 73 -1.69 41.86 2.63
CA ARG A 73 -0.24 41.63 2.75
C ARG A 73 0.16 41.82 4.21
N GLY A 74 0.09 40.74 4.99
CA GLY A 74 0.75 40.62 6.28
C GLY A 74 2.05 39.83 6.11
N SER A 75 3.15 40.38 6.61
CA SER A 75 4.45 39.70 6.70
C SER A 75 4.35 38.48 7.61
N ARG A 76 4.01 37.32 7.04
CA ARG A 76 4.22 36.02 7.69
C ARG A 76 5.60 35.54 7.29
N ARG A 77 6.55 35.51 8.23
CA ARG A 77 7.65 34.56 8.16
C ARG A 77 7.00 33.18 8.07
N GLN A 78 7.01 32.60 6.88
CA GLN A 78 6.52 31.26 6.62
C GLN A 78 7.41 30.30 7.41
N ARG A 79 6.92 29.80 8.55
CA ARG A 79 7.45 28.56 9.12
C ARG A 79 7.08 27.45 8.12
N ARG A 80 8.05 26.96 7.36
CA ARG A 80 7.88 25.87 6.38
C ARG A 80 8.48 24.60 6.94
N ARG A 81 7.70 23.53 7.10
CA ARG A 81 8.12 22.11 7.27
C ARG A 81 6.90 21.19 7.02
N PRO A 82 6.98 19.85 6.69
CA PRO A 82 7.99 18.87 6.18
C PRO A 82 7.38 17.80 5.19
N ALA A 83 7.97 16.69 4.71
CA ALA A 83 9.29 16.37 4.16
C ALA A 83 9.37 14.90 3.67
N VAL A 84 10.54 14.51 3.15
CA VAL A 84 10.99 13.16 2.75
C VAL A 84 11.36 12.34 4.00
N ILE A 85 11.53 11.01 3.94
CA ILE A 85 12.12 10.24 5.07
C ILE A 85 13.62 10.53 5.13
N VAL A 86 14.10 10.94 6.30
CA VAL A 86 15.52 11.27 6.54
C VAL A 86 16.11 10.41 7.63
N ALA A 87 17.21 9.71 7.33
CA ALA A 87 18.06 9.06 8.31
C ALA A 87 19.41 9.78 8.42
N ASP A 88 19.86 10.02 9.65
CA ASP A 88 21.16 10.60 9.95
C ASP A 88 22.22 9.49 10.04
N LEU A 89 23.25 9.56 9.18
CA LEU A 89 24.36 8.59 9.13
C LEU A 89 25.64 9.14 9.78
N GLY A 90 25.54 10.17 10.63
CA GLY A 90 26.66 10.89 11.21
C GLY A 90 27.17 12.02 10.30
N ASP A 91 27.97 11.69 9.28
CA ASP A 91 28.56 12.68 8.36
C ASP A 91 27.71 12.94 7.10
N ARG A 92 26.63 12.17 6.94
CA ARG A 92 25.74 12.17 5.78
C ARG A 92 24.27 12.05 6.21
N TYR A 93 23.37 12.43 5.31
CA TYR A 93 21.95 12.16 5.36
C TYR A 93 21.58 11.15 4.28
N ARG A 94 20.75 10.15 4.62
CA ARG A 94 20.07 9.26 3.68
C ARG A 94 18.63 9.70 3.53
N PHE A 95 18.16 9.74 2.30
CA PHE A 95 16.79 10.13 1.95
C PHE A 95 16.08 8.99 1.22
N VAL A 96 14.86 8.70 1.66
CA VAL A 96 13.91 7.79 1.01
C VAL A 96 12.59 8.55 0.85
N THR A 97 12.03 8.58 -0.36
CA THR A 97 10.74 9.24 -0.57
C THR A 97 9.59 8.38 -0.04
N GLN A 98 8.49 9.01 0.34
CA GLN A 98 7.31 8.28 0.82
C GLN A 98 6.74 7.33 -0.24
N PRO A 99 6.67 7.72 -1.54
CA PRO A 99 6.36 6.74 -2.60
C PRO A 99 7.36 5.59 -2.69
N ASP A 100 8.65 5.81 -2.40
CA ASP A 100 9.66 4.73 -2.44
C ASP A 100 9.50 3.77 -1.24
N HIS A 101 9.10 4.24 -0.06
CA HIS A 101 8.74 3.31 1.04
C HIS A 101 7.44 2.56 0.74
N ALA A 102 6.46 3.22 0.11
CA ALA A 102 5.22 2.58 -0.28
C ALA A 102 5.46 1.49 -1.35
N GLU A 103 6.40 1.71 -2.27
CA GLU A 103 6.86 0.68 -3.21
C GLU A 103 7.50 -0.51 -2.47
N LEU A 104 8.29 -0.26 -1.42
CA LEU A 104 8.82 -1.33 -0.56
C LEU A 104 7.71 -2.08 0.21
N ALA A 105 6.70 -1.37 0.72
CA ALA A 105 5.51 -1.98 1.32
C ALA A 105 4.78 -2.90 0.32
N GLY A 106 4.66 -2.48 -0.94
CA GLY A 106 4.14 -3.28 -2.04
C GLY A 106 4.96 -4.55 -2.33
N GLN A 107 6.29 -4.46 -2.33
CA GLN A 107 7.16 -5.64 -2.48
C GLN A 107 6.93 -6.69 -1.39
N PHE A 108 6.68 -6.26 -0.14
CA PHE A 108 6.31 -7.17 0.93
C PHE A 108 4.91 -7.78 0.72
N ALA A 109 3.95 -6.97 0.25
CA ALA A 109 2.61 -7.45 -0.06
C ALA A 109 2.62 -8.52 -1.17
N ASP A 110 3.42 -8.34 -2.23
CA ASP A 110 3.52 -9.28 -3.35
C ASP A 110 3.86 -10.71 -2.92
N ARG A 111 4.76 -10.83 -1.93
CA ARG A 111 5.26 -12.11 -1.41
C ARG A 111 4.59 -12.55 -0.12
N TRP A 112 3.50 -11.89 0.27
CA TRP A 112 2.75 -12.24 1.47
C TRP A 112 2.03 -13.58 1.30
N GLY A 113 2.13 -14.47 2.30
CA GLY A 113 1.49 -15.80 2.24
C GLY A 113 2.25 -16.98 2.84
N GLY A 114 3.19 -16.74 3.76
CA GLY A 114 3.89 -17.76 4.54
C GLY A 114 3.16 -18.08 5.85
N ALA A 115 3.78 -17.76 6.99
CA ALA A 115 3.12 -17.87 8.30
C ALA A 115 1.98 -16.85 8.49
N ALA A 116 1.94 -15.79 7.68
CA ALA A 116 0.83 -14.87 7.61
C ALA A 116 -0.12 -15.27 6.47
N ALA A 117 -1.44 -15.15 6.69
CA ALA A 117 -2.42 -15.49 5.67
C ALA A 117 -2.30 -14.56 4.44
N ARG A 118 -2.31 -15.12 3.23
CA ARG A 118 -2.46 -14.32 2.00
C ARG A 118 -3.93 -13.88 1.88
N PRO A 119 -4.23 -12.59 1.76
CA PRO A 119 -5.60 -12.14 1.60
C PRO A 119 -6.12 -12.47 0.20
N ASP A 120 -7.41 -12.80 0.10
CA ASP A 120 -8.09 -13.12 -1.16
C ASP A 120 -9.51 -12.51 -1.17
N PRO A 121 -9.88 -11.70 -2.18
CA PRO A 121 -9.03 -11.13 -3.24
C PRO A 121 -7.87 -10.26 -2.74
N PHE A 122 -6.76 -10.24 -3.49
CA PHE A 122 -5.52 -9.54 -3.17
C PHE A 122 -5.35 -8.19 -3.90
N ASP A 123 -5.95 -8.03 -5.08
CA ASP A 123 -5.53 -6.99 -6.03
C ASP A 123 -5.68 -5.57 -5.48
N SER A 124 -6.81 -5.24 -4.85
CA SER A 124 -7.01 -3.92 -4.22
C SER A 124 -6.07 -3.67 -3.04
N LEU A 125 -5.64 -4.72 -2.33
CA LEU A 125 -4.64 -4.58 -1.27
C LEU A 125 -3.26 -4.27 -1.82
N ALA A 126 -2.89 -4.87 -2.95
CA ALA A 126 -1.66 -4.50 -3.65
C ALA A 126 -1.70 -3.02 -4.05
N VAL A 127 -2.82 -2.55 -4.64
CA VAL A 127 -3.01 -1.12 -4.96
C VAL A 127 -2.84 -0.24 -3.73
N ALA A 128 -3.48 -0.59 -2.61
CA ALA A 128 -3.35 0.16 -1.35
C ALA A 128 -1.91 0.16 -0.82
N ALA A 129 -1.22 -0.98 -0.85
CA ALA A 129 0.16 -1.09 -0.38
C ALA A 129 1.10 -0.18 -1.17
N TYR A 130 1.04 -0.22 -2.50
CA TYR A 130 1.88 0.58 -3.38
C TYR A 130 1.56 2.08 -3.37
N LEU A 131 0.32 2.47 -3.05
CA LEU A 131 -0.16 3.84 -3.25
C LEU A 131 -0.65 4.56 -1.99
N HIS A 132 -0.53 3.97 -0.79
CA HIS A 132 -1.05 4.59 0.44
C HIS A 132 -0.48 5.99 0.72
N ASP A 133 0.72 6.29 0.23
CA ASP A 133 1.37 7.59 0.32
C ASP A 133 1.54 8.31 -1.04
N ALA A 134 0.68 8.01 -2.03
CA ALA A 134 0.74 8.62 -3.36
C ALA A 134 0.72 10.17 -3.35
N GLY A 135 0.03 10.76 -2.37
CA GLY A 135 -0.09 12.22 -2.21
C GLY A 135 1.24 12.93 -1.96
N TRP A 136 2.28 12.23 -1.50
CA TRP A 136 3.58 12.80 -1.21
C TRP A 136 4.44 13.05 -2.46
N THR A 137 4.07 12.52 -3.62
CA THR A 137 4.88 12.56 -4.86
C THR A 137 5.42 13.95 -5.20
N ASP A 138 4.57 14.97 -5.22
CA ASP A 138 5.00 16.34 -5.55
C ASP A 138 5.73 17.00 -4.38
N TYR A 139 5.41 16.59 -3.17
CA TYR A 139 5.97 17.15 -1.97
C TYR A 139 7.43 16.74 -1.78
N ASP A 140 7.73 15.45 -1.99
CA ASP A 140 9.03 14.82 -1.77
C ASP A 140 10.06 15.12 -2.84
N ARG A 141 9.63 15.67 -3.99
CA ARG A 141 10.52 16.27 -5.01
C ARG A 141 11.37 17.43 -4.46
N ARG A 142 11.08 17.91 -3.24
CA ARG A 142 11.79 19.04 -2.64
C ARG A 142 12.18 18.70 -1.21
N PRO A 143 13.39 18.16 -0.98
CA PRO A 143 13.93 18.08 0.37
C PRO A 143 14.03 19.48 0.96
N ARG A 144 13.74 19.61 2.25
CA ARG A 144 13.57 20.90 2.93
C ARG A 144 14.50 20.97 4.12
N LEU A 145 14.92 22.19 4.43
CA LEU A 145 15.63 22.49 5.65
C LEU A 145 14.72 23.07 6.70
N ASP A 146 15.18 22.85 7.92
CA ASP A 146 14.65 23.24 9.18
C ASP A 146 15.23 24.62 9.58
N ASP A 147 14.78 25.22 10.70
CA ASP A 147 15.21 26.56 11.14
C ASP A 147 16.66 26.54 11.68
N ASP A 148 17.14 25.36 12.11
CA ASP A 148 18.49 25.07 12.56
C ASP A 148 19.41 24.63 11.38
N GLY A 149 18.84 24.50 10.18
CA GLY A 149 19.57 24.14 8.95
C GLY A 149 19.67 22.64 8.68
N GLU A 150 18.96 21.82 9.44
CA GLU A 150 18.95 20.35 9.27
C GLU A 150 17.91 19.95 8.21
N PRO A 151 18.00 18.78 7.55
CA PRO A 151 16.89 18.30 6.74
C PRO A 151 15.70 17.97 7.62
N VAL A 152 14.52 18.38 7.17
CA VAL A 152 13.31 18.01 7.90
C VAL A 152 12.91 16.59 7.54
N ASP A 153 12.50 15.83 8.53
CA ASP A 153 11.91 14.51 8.38
C ASP A 153 10.37 14.59 8.36
N PHE A 154 9.69 13.58 7.82
CA PHE A 154 8.22 13.56 7.72
C PHE A 154 7.53 13.54 9.10
N ARG A 155 8.20 12.96 10.11
CA ARG A 155 7.71 12.93 11.49
C ARG A 155 7.60 14.35 12.05
N GLY A 156 6.47 14.65 12.68
CA GLY A 156 6.21 15.99 13.25
C GLY A 156 5.67 17.02 12.26
N MET A 157 5.18 16.58 11.10
CA MET A 157 4.51 17.44 10.13
C MET A 157 3.26 18.14 10.68
N PRO A 158 3.18 19.49 10.66
CA PRO A 158 1.94 20.20 10.95
C PRO A 158 0.79 19.79 10.04
N ALA A 159 -0.43 19.95 10.54
CA ALA A 159 -1.67 19.61 9.84
C ALA A 159 -1.82 20.33 8.50
N ASP A 160 -1.50 21.63 8.44
CA ASP A 160 -1.69 22.49 7.25
C ASP A 160 -1.13 21.89 5.94
N PRO A 161 0.13 21.42 5.88
CA PRO A 161 0.61 20.73 4.70
C PRO A 161 0.26 19.24 4.69
N TRP A 162 0.02 18.59 5.83
CA TRP A 162 -0.21 17.13 5.90
C TRP A 162 -1.56 16.75 5.29
N ILE A 163 -2.61 17.46 5.71
CA ILE A 163 -4.00 17.14 5.36
C ILE A 163 -4.21 17.16 3.84
N PRO A 164 -3.79 18.20 3.09
CA PRO A 164 -3.97 18.21 1.64
C PRO A 164 -3.25 17.06 0.93
N LEU A 165 -2.06 16.65 1.40
CA LEU A 165 -1.34 15.52 0.79
C LEU A 165 -2.13 14.22 0.93
N TYR A 166 -2.63 13.92 2.13
CA TYR A 166 -3.46 12.74 2.34
C TYR A 166 -4.77 12.83 1.58
N GLU A 167 -5.44 13.99 1.54
CA GLU A 167 -6.67 14.16 0.75
C GLU A 167 -6.45 13.87 -0.74
N ASP A 168 -5.42 14.47 -1.34
CA ASP A 168 -5.09 14.31 -2.75
C ASP A 168 -4.69 12.84 -3.06
N GLY A 169 -3.91 12.23 -2.17
CA GLY A 169 -3.51 10.82 -2.29
C GLY A 169 -4.69 9.85 -2.19
N ILE A 170 -5.54 10.03 -1.17
CA ILE A 170 -6.75 9.22 -0.97
C ILE A 170 -7.68 9.35 -2.18
N GLU A 171 -7.93 10.57 -2.68
CA GLU A 171 -8.78 10.79 -3.84
C GLU A 171 -8.23 10.11 -5.10
N ALA A 172 -6.91 10.20 -5.34
CA ALA A 172 -6.27 9.53 -6.47
C ALA A 172 -6.40 7.99 -6.41
N VAL A 173 -6.33 7.39 -5.22
CA VAL A 173 -6.51 5.94 -5.06
C VAL A 173 -7.98 5.55 -5.18
N VAL A 174 -8.91 6.34 -4.63
CA VAL A 174 -10.37 6.11 -4.78
C VAL A 174 -10.78 6.10 -6.25
N ASP A 175 -10.23 7.01 -7.07
CA ASP A 175 -10.49 7.08 -8.51
C ASP A 175 -9.95 5.86 -9.28
N LEU A 176 -8.97 5.15 -8.72
CA LEU A 176 -8.35 3.96 -9.31
C LEU A 176 -9.05 2.68 -8.86
N ASP A 177 -9.27 2.53 -7.55
CA ASP A 177 -9.88 1.36 -6.91
C ASP A 177 -10.59 1.80 -5.61
N THR A 178 -11.91 1.63 -5.57
CA THR A 178 -12.75 2.09 -4.45
C THR A 178 -12.40 1.41 -3.12
N TYR A 179 -12.06 0.12 -3.13
CA TYR A 179 -11.73 -0.60 -1.90
C TYR A 179 -10.32 -0.26 -1.42
N ALA A 180 -9.35 -0.15 -2.33
CA ALA A 180 -8.03 0.36 -2.01
C ALA A 180 -8.12 1.77 -1.43
N GLY A 181 -8.95 2.63 -2.02
CA GLY A 181 -9.21 3.99 -1.54
C GLY A 181 -9.82 4.03 -0.14
N LEU A 182 -10.70 3.06 0.20
CA LEU A 182 -11.21 2.88 1.55
C LEU A 182 -10.08 2.53 2.53
N LEU A 183 -9.22 1.57 2.20
CA LEU A 183 -8.09 1.17 3.04
C LEU A 183 -7.08 2.31 3.24
N VAL A 184 -6.78 3.08 2.20
CA VAL A 184 -5.87 4.23 2.28
C VAL A 184 -6.48 5.38 3.08
N SER A 185 -7.80 5.62 2.98
CA SER A 185 -8.50 6.57 3.84
C SER A 185 -8.47 6.14 5.32
N LEU A 186 -8.68 4.85 5.60
CA LEU A 186 -8.53 4.28 6.95
C LEU A 186 -7.10 4.44 7.47
N HIS A 187 -6.08 4.16 6.65
CA HIS A 187 -4.68 4.37 7.03
C HIS A 187 -4.41 5.84 7.39
N GLY A 188 -4.75 6.79 6.51
CA GLY A 188 -4.53 8.22 6.77
C GLY A 188 -5.23 8.71 8.04
N ALA A 189 -6.52 8.41 8.22
CA ALA A 189 -7.25 8.77 9.43
C ALA A 189 -6.69 8.04 10.68
N GLY A 190 -6.34 6.77 10.54
CA GLY A 190 -5.76 5.93 11.58
C GLY A 190 -4.44 6.49 12.12
N LEU A 191 -3.56 7.04 11.27
CA LEU A 191 -2.31 7.69 11.69
C LEU A 191 -2.55 8.89 12.65
N ARG A 192 -3.74 9.48 12.63
CA ARG A 192 -4.16 10.56 13.54
C ARG A 192 -5.13 10.12 14.61
N ASN A 193 -5.55 8.85 14.60
CA ASN A 193 -6.57 8.28 15.48
C ASN A 193 -6.11 6.94 16.07
N ARG A 194 -4.86 6.89 16.58
CA ARG A 194 -4.26 5.71 17.26
C ARG A 194 -4.36 4.39 16.50
N ARG A 195 -4.37 4.46 15.17
CA ARG A 195 -4.59 3.33 14.26
C ARG A 195 -5.82 2.48 14.67
N TYR A 196 -6.88 3.14 15.16
CA TYR A 196 -8.10 2.48 15.64
C TYR A 196 -7.86 1.45 16.75
N GLY A 197 -6.92 1.75 17.66
CA GLY A 197 -6.58 0.89 18.79
C GLY A 197 -5.35 0.02 18.61
N LEU A 198 -4.76 -0.05 17.40
CA LEU A 198 -3.49 -0.76 17.19
C LEU A 198 -2.29 -0.04 17.80
N SER A 199 -2.40 1.24 18.11
CA SER A 199 -1.34 2.04 18.72
C SER A 199 -1.87 2.85 19.92
N PRO A 200 -2.30 2.17 21.00
CA PRO A 200 -2.91 2.82 22.16
C PRO A 200 -1.96 3.78 22.89
N GLU A 201 -0.64 3.59 22.73
CA GLU A 201 0.41 4.42 23.30
C GLU A 201 0.56 5.78 22.60
N TRP A 202 -0.03 5.94 21.40
CA TRP A 202 -0.02 7.21 20.68
C TRP A 202 -0.93 8.25 21.37
N PRO A 203 -0.68 9.56 21.18
CA PRO A 203 -1.59 10.57 21.70
C PRO A 203 -3.00 10.44 21.09
N GLU A 204 -3.99 10.98 21.79
CA GLU A 204 -5.34 11.18 21.22
C GLU A 204 -5.27 12.08 19.98
N THR A 205 -6.31 12.00 19.15
CA THR A 205 -6.44 12.82 17.94
C THR A 205 -6.22 14.30 18.29
N PRO A 206 -5.15 14.94 17.77
CA PRO A 206 -4.91 16.33 18.07
C PRO A 206 -6.03 17.22 17.48
N PRO A 207 -6.43 18.32 18.14
CA PRO A 207 -7.55 19.15 17.68
C PRO A 207 -7.45 19.65 16.23
N THR A 208 -6.23 19.84 15.73
CA THR A 208 -5.96 20.25 14.34
C THR A 208 -6.28 19.18 13.30
N PHE A 209 -6.50 17.93 13.71
CA PHE A 209 -6.82 16.79 12.84
C PHE A 209 -8.25 16.25 13.05
N GLU A 210 -9.01 16.72 14.04
CA GLU A 210 -10.36 16.24 14.34
C GLU A 210 -11.28 16.33 13.10
N GLU A 211 -11.36 17.51 12.46
CA GLU A 211 -12.19 17.71 11.27
C GLU A 211 -11.77 16.80 10.10
N PHE A 212 -10.46 16.55 9.95
CA PHE A 212 -9.94 15.64 8.94
C PHE A 212 -10.42 14.21 9.22
N VAL A 213 -10.24 13.72 10.44
CA VAL A 213 -10.65 12.36 10.84
C VAL A 213 -12.15 12.19 10.64
N GLU A 214 -12.98 13.13 11.09
CA GLU A 214 -14.44 13.05 10.89
C GLU A 214 -14.85 13.03 9.41
N ARG A 215 -14.17 13.82 8.56
CA ARG A 215 -14.44 13.85 7.13
C ARG A 215 -14.08 12.53 6.47
N GLU A 216 -12.96 11.94 6.86
CA GLU A 216 -12.53 10.64 6.37
C GLU A 216 -13.44 9.52 6.87
N GLN A 217 -13.91 9.54 8.12
CA GLN A 217 -14.93 8.59 8.58
C GLN A 217 -16.22 8.67 7.74
N ARG A 218 -16.67 9.89 7.38
CA ARG A 218 -17.80 10.08 6.46
C ARG A 218 -17.49 9.58 5.05
N ARG A 219 -16.25 9.73 4.56
CA ARG A 219 -15.80 9.20 3.26
C ARG A 219 -15.81 7.67 3.29
N GLN A 220 -15.26 7.06 4.33
CA GLN A 220 -15.15 5.61 4.50
C GLN A 220 -16.53 4.94 4.48
N ARG A 221 -17.53 5.51 5.17
CA ARG A 221 -18.93 5.02 5.10
C ARG A 221 -19.46 5.05 3.66
N ARG A 222 -19.30 6.19 2.96
CA ARG A 222 -19.72 6.30 1.55
C ARG A 222 -19.02 5.30 0.63
N LEU A 223 -17.70 5.15 0.76
CA LEU A 223 -16.93 4.20 -0.05
C LEU A 223 -17.39 2.76 0.21
N LEU A 224 -17.66 2.40 1.47
CA LEU A 224 -18.18 1.08 1.82
C LEU A 224 -19.61 0.85 1.28
N ASP A 225 -20.44 1.89 1.23
CA ASP A 225 -21.80 1.85 0.66
C ASP A 225 -21.78 1.75 -0.88
N ASP A 226 -20.80 2.38 -1.52
CA ASP A 226 -20.66 2.41 -2.99
C ASP A 226 -20.10 1.09 -3.57
N LEU A 227 -19.55 0.20 -2.74
CA LEU A 227 -19.03 -1.09 -3.18
C LEU A 227 -20.16 -2.05 -3.60
N PRO A 228 -20.04 -2.73 -4.76
CA PRO A 228 -21.12 -3.54 -5.32
C PRO A 228 -21.21 -4.90 -4.61
N ARG A 229 -21.80 -4.97 -3.42
CA ARG A 229 -21.85 -6.20 -2.58
C ARG A 229 -22.58 -7.40 -3.20
N ASP A 230 -23.39 -7.18 -4.23
CA ASP A 230 -24.01 -8.25 -5.01
C ASP A 230 -23.03 -8.90 -6.01
N ASP A 231 -21.87 -8.27 -6.24
CA ASP A 231 -20.78 -8.82 -7.04
C ASP A 231 -20.02 -9.88 -6.21
N PRO A 232 -19.90 -11.14 -6.68
CA PRO A 232 -19.12 -12.15 -5.99
C PRO A 232 -17.62 -11.82 -5.91
N GLU A 233 -17.11 -10.87 -6.70
CA GLU A 233 -15.74 -10.35 -6.61
C GLU A 233 -15.61 -9.16 -5.65
N CYS A 234 -16.71 -8.68 -5.05
CA CYS A 234 -16.67 -7.62 -4.07
C CYS A 234 -15.86 -8.07 -2.84
N PRO A 235 -14.84 -7.30 -2.41
CA PRO A 235 -14.02 -7.71 -1.28
C PRO A 235 -14.80 -7.68 0.04
N VAL A 236 -15.83 -6.85 0.18
CA VAL A 236 -16.49 -6.60 1.47
C VAL A 236 -17.88 -7.23 1.56
N SER A 237 -18.29 -7.56 2.78
CA SER A 237 -19.60 -8.10 3.14
C SER A 237 -20.37 -7.15 4.05
N LEU A 238 -21.59 -7.54 4.48
CA LEU A 238 -22.35 -6.80 5.49
C LEU A 238 -21.65 -6.76 6.86
N ALA A 239 -20.80 -7.74 7.17
CA ALA A 239 -20.07 -7.76 8.43
C ALA A 239 -19.09 -6.57 8.54
N ASP A 240 -18.57 -6.10 7.41
CA ASP A 240 -17.61 -4.99 7.36
C ASP A 240 -18.25 -3.63 7.71
N GLU A 241 -19.59 -3.50 7.64
CA GLU A 241 -20.29 -2.29 8.14
C GLU A 241 -20.16 -2.17 9.66
N ALA A 242 -20.40 -3.27 10.37
CA ALA A 242 -20.29 -3.32 11.82
C ALA A 242 -18.83 -3.15 12.27
N THR A 243 -17.87 -3.71 11.50
CA THR A 243 -16.44 -3.47 11.70
C THR A 243 -16.12 -1.98 11.55
N LEU A 244 -16.55 -1.34 10.46
CA LEU A 244 -16.27 0.07 10.22
C LEU A 244 -16.88 0.96 11.31
N GLU A 245 -18.10 0.65 11.76
CA GLU A 245 -18.72 1.34 12.90
C GLU A 245 -17.90 1.17 14.17
N ALA A 246 -17.42 -0.04 14.46
CA ALA A 246 -16.55 -0.31 15.60
C ALA A 246 -15.20 0.44 15.50
N MET A 247 -14.62 0.56 14.30
CA MET A 247 -13.41 1.36 14.07
C MET A 247 -13.65 2.85 14.35
N HIS A 248 -14.86 3.36 14.12
CA HIS A 248 -15.19 4.78 14.36
C HIS A 248 -15.54 5.07 15.83
N ASP A 249 -15.70 4.05 16.64
CA ASP A 249 -16.04 4.14 18.06
C ASP A 249 -14.78 3.99 18.93
N PRO A 250 -14.34 5.04 19.64
CA PRO A 250 -13.13 4.99 20.45
C PRO A 250 -13.20 4.00 21.62
N ASP A 251 -14.40 3.56 22.02
CA ASP A 251 -14.62 2.64 23.13
C ASP A 251 -14.71 1.17 22.68
N ARG A 252 -14.58 0.90 21.37
CA ARG A 252 -14.68 -0.45 20.80
C ARG A 252 -13.36 -0.90 20.20
N THR A 253 -13.08 -2.19 20.35
CA THR A 253 -12.02 -2.86 19.59
C THR A 253 -12.65 -3.44 18.33
N PRO A 254 -12.15 -3.10 17.12
CA PRO A 254 -12.64 -3.69 15.90
C PRO A 254 -12.32 -5.18 15.84
N GLU A 255 -13.28 -5.96 15.35
CA GLU A 255 -13.14 -7.40 15.10
C GLU A 255 -13.79 -7.72 13.75
N ASN A 256 -13.42 -8.86 13.15
CA ASN A 256 -13.89 -9.31 11.84
C ASN A 256 -14.35 -10.78 11.86
N PRO A 257 -15.35 -11.17 12.67
CA PRO A 257 -15.75 -12.57 12.74
C PRO A 257 -16.24 -13.14 11.39
N ASP A 258 -16.79 -12.28 10.52
CA ASP A 258 -17.34 -12.68 9.21
C ASP A 258 -16.97 -11.68 8.08
N GLY A 259 -16.01 -10.80 8.32
CA GLY A 259 -15.58 -9.75 7.39
C GLY A 259 -14.07 -9.79 7.13
N ARG A 260 -13.54 -8.79 6.43
CA ARG A 260 -12.10 -8.71 6.12
C ARG A 260 -11.49 -7.33 6.28
N LEU A 261 -12.29 -6.29 6.47
CA LEU A 261 -11.83 -4.89 6.50
C LEU A 261 -10.77 -4.63 7.57
N TRP A 262 -11.00 -5.06 8.81
CA TRP A 262 -9.99 -4.98 9.88
C TRP A 262 -8.69 -5.73 9.56
N ASP A 263 -8.77 -6.96 9.04
CA ASP A 263 -7.61 -7.77 8.70
C ASP A 263 -6.78 -7.12 7.59
N ASP A 264 -7.45 -6.62 6.55
CA ASP A 264 -6.79 -5.93 5.45
C ASP A 264 -6.19 -4.60 5.87
N TYR A 265 -6.88 -3.85 6.74
CA TYR A 265 -6.32 -2.66 7.37
C TYR A 265 -5.07 -2.99 8.19
N ARG A 266 -5.09 -4.05 9.01
CA ARG A 266 -3.93 -4.53 9.78
C ARG A 266 -2.77 -4.95 8.88
N ARG A 267 -3.05 -5.62 7.76
CA ARG A 267 -2.02 -5.97 6.75
C ARG A 267 -1.38 -4.72 6.16
N LEU A 268 -2.18 -3.72 5.76
CA LEU A 268 -1.63 -2.46 5.25
C LEU A 268 -0.76 -1.76 6.31
N GLN A 269 -1.18 -1.71 7.57
CA GLN A 269 -0.36 -1.13 8.64
C GLN A 269 0.94 -1.91 8.87
N ALA A 270 0.90 -3.23 8.71
CA ALA A 270 2.07 -4.09 8.84
C ALA A 270 3.07 -3.88 7.70
N TRP A 271 2.60 -3.78 6.45
CA TRP A 271 3.47 -3.52 5.30
C TRP A 271 4.10 -2.12 5.36
N ASP A 272 3.32 -1.10 5.77
CA ASP A 272 3.83 0.23 6.08
C ASP A 272 4.94 0.16 7.15
N ALA A 273 4.64 -0.40 8.32
CA ALA A 273 5.61 -0.49 9.42
C ALA A 273 6.87 -1.29 9.04
N LEU A 274 6.71 -2.39 8.31
CA LEU A 274 7.83 -3.20 7.85
C LEU A 274 8.72 -2.44 6.86
N SER A 275 8.13 -1.67 5.94
CA SER A 275 8.90 -0.80 5.04
C SER A 275 9.68 0.24 5.82
N LEU A 276 9.07 0.89 6.81
CA LEU A 276 9.69 1.89 7.65
C LEU A 276 10.85 1.33 8.50
N SER A 277 10.80 0.05 8.90
CA SER A 277 11.93 -0.63 9.55
C SER A 277 13.23 -0.56 8.73
N PHE A 278 13.16 -0.45 7.40
CA PHE A 278 14.33 -0.33 6.53
C PHE A 278 14.58 1.10 6.03
N CYS A 279 13.70 2.05 6.36
CA CYS A 279 13.78 3.43 5.87
C CYS A 279 14.28 4.42 6.94
N LEU A 280 13.91 4.22 8.21
CA LEU A 280 14.01 5.23 9.25
C LEU A 280 15.40 5.43 9.88
N THR A 281 16.33 4.51 9.66
CA THR A 281 17.63 4.46 10.34
C THR A 281 18.74 4.03 9.40
N ASP A 282 19.99 4.36 9.77
CA ASP A 282 21.21 3.89 9.13
C ASP A 282 21.57 2.44 9.48
N SER A 283 21.01 1.96 10.58
CA SER A 283 21.27 0.65 11.17
C SER A 283 19.95 -0.10 11.33
N PRO A 284 19.30 -0.51 10.23
CA PRO A 284 18.04 -1.25 10.32
C PRO A 284 18.19 -2.54 11.16
N PRO A 285 17.11 -2.98 11.82
CA PRO A 285 15.75 -2.46 11.65
C PRO A 285 15.41 -1.27 12.56
N GLY A 286 14.64 -0.31 12.06
CA GLY A 286 14.09 0.82 12.82
C GLY A 286 12.99 0.41 13.80
N TYR A 287 12.24 -0.64 13.48
CA TYR A 287 11.35 -1.34 14.42
C TYR A 287 11.81 -2.78 14.57
N GLY A 288 12.07 -3.21 15.81
CA GLY A 288 12.43 -4.60 16.11
C GLY A 288 11.26 -5.57 16.00
N SER A 289 10.02 -5.06 15.90
CA SER A 289 8.83 -5.87 15.70
C SER A 289 7.72 -5.13 14.95
N VAL A 290 6.83 -5.90 14.31
CA VAL A 290 5.65 -5.42 13.57
C VAL A 290 4.46 -6.31 13.91
N GLY A 291 3.36 -5.71 14.39
CA GLY A 291 2.14 -6.44 14.71
C GLY A 291 1.07 -5.53 15.35
N PRO A 292 -0.13 -6.07 15.61
CA PRO A 292 -0.56 -7.43 15.27
C PRO A 292 -0.82 -7.61 13.76
N VAL A 293 -0.51 -8.78 13.23
CA VAL A 293 -0.83 -9.18 11.84
C VAL A 293 -1.72 -10.43 11.83
N PRO A 294 -2.68 -10.57 10.90
CA PRO A 294 -3.49 -11.77 10.85
C PRO A 294 -2.65 -12.96 10.33
N GLY A 295 -2.44 -13.94 11.21
CA GLY A 295 -1.73 -15.20 10.99
C GLY A 295 -2.49 -16.16 10.08
N ALA A 296 -1.81 -17.18 9.57
CA ALA A 296 -2.39 -18.16 8.65
C ALA A 296 -3.43 -19.09 9.30
N ASP A 297 -3.39 -19.24 10.63
CA ASP A 297 -4.32 -20.06 11.41
C ASP A 297 -5.47 -19.25 12.02
N GLY A 298 -5.57 -17.96 11.68
CA GLY A 298 -6.57 -17.03 12.22
C GLY A 298 -6.19 -16.42 13.56
N THR A 299 -5.00 -16.68 14.10
CA THR A 299 -4.48 -16.00 15.29
C THR A 299 -3.75 -14.70 14.94
N ASP A 300 -3.60 -13.81 15.91
CA ASP A 300 -2.83 -12.58 15.76
C ASP A 300 -1.35 -12.84 16.04
N GLU A 301 -0.51 -12.48 15.08
CA GLU A 301 0.93 -12.67 15.14
C GLU A 301 1.68 -11.34 15.33
N THR A 302 2.85 -11.39 15.94
CA THR A 302 3.80 -10.26 15.98
C THR A 302 5.11 -10.71 15.37
N LEU A 303 5.49 -10.08 14.25
CA LEU A 303 6.72 -10.36 13.54
C LEU A 303 7.88 -9.72 14.29
N SER A 304 8.88 -10.49 14.69
CA SER A 304 10.17 -9.98 15.15
C SER A 304 11.10 -9.79 13.95
N ILE A 305 11.92 -8.73 13.97
CA ILE A 305 12.89 -8.42 12.92
C ILE A 305 14.25 -8.25 13.58
N THR A 306 15.21 -9.09 13.22
CA THR A 306 16.56 -9.04 13.79
C THR A 306 17.61 -9.03 12.69
N ARG A 307 18.62 -8.17 12.83
CA ARG A 307 19.75 -8.15 11.90
C ARG A 307 20.58 -9.43 12.11
N VAL A 308 20.98 -10.07 11.03
CA VAL A 308 21.95 -11.16 11.05
C VAL A 308 23.34 -10.53 11.08
N GLU A 309 24.10 -10.79 12.15
CA GLU A 309 25.51 -10.42 12.17
C GLU A 309 26.25 -11.34 11.21
N SER A 310 27.00 -10.75 10.28
CA SER A 310 27.98 -11.49 9.49
C SER A 310 29.13 -11.86 10.41
N ASP A 311 29.33 -13.15 10.69
CA ASP A 311 30.50 -13.66 11.41
C ASP A 311 31.76 -13.11 10.75
N GLY A 312 32.46 -12.21 11.44
CA GLY A 312 33.60 -11.45 10.92
C GLY A 312 34.86 -12.27 10.61
N ASP A 313 34.79 -13.60 10.59
CA ASP A 313 35.94 -14.50 10.42
C ASP A 313 35.80 -15.48 9.24
N GLY A 314 34.80 -15.31 8.37
CA GLY A 314 34.49 -16.25 7.29
C GLY A 314 34.44 -15.67 5.88
N ALA A 315 35.03 -14.49 5.62
CA ALA A 315 35.18 -14.03 4.24
C ALA A 315 36.15 -14.96 3.52
N GLU A 316 35.62 -15.99 2.83
CA GLU A 316 36.39 -16.71 1.82
C GLU A 316 36.95 -15.67 0.84
N ALA A 317 38.28 -15.66 0.71
CA ALA A 317 39.06 -14.61 0.05
C ALA A 317 38.80 -14.46 -1.47
N ASP A 318 37.79 -15.16 -2.01
CA ASP A 318 37.39 -15.16 -3.42
C ASP A 318 35.99 -14.57 -3.68
N GLU A 319 35.22 -14.18 -2.66
CA GLU A 319 34.00 -13.38 -2.89
C GLU A 319 34.34 -11.89 -3.02
N PRO A 320 33.94 -11.22 -4.12
CA PRO A 320 34.23 -9.80 -4.29
C PRO A 320 33.53 -9.00 -3.17
N PRO A 321 34.20 -8.02 -2.55
CA PRO A 321 33.58 -7.18 -1.53
C PRO A 321 32.40 -6.44 -2.17
N GLY A 322 31.17 -6.81 -1.78
CA GLY A 322 29.92 -6.21 -2.27
C GLY A 322 29.15 -6.98 -3.35
N ALA A 323 28.99 -8.30 -3.24
CA ALA A 323 28.08 -9.04 -4.13
C ALA A 323 26.65 -9.15 -3.55
N GLY A 324 25.95 -8.01 -3.51
CA GLY A 324 24.51 -8.00 -3.84
C GLY A 324 23.50 -7.46 -2.81
N VAL A 325 23.81 -7.41 -1.50
CA VAL A 325 22.84 -7.00 -0.46
C VAL A 325 23.47 -6.09 0.60
N ASP A 326 22.74 -5.04 1.02
CA ASP A 326 23.13 -4.04 2.03
C ASP A 326 22.83 -4.48 3.48
N GLY A 327 22.00 -5.50 3.67
CA GLY A 327 21.75 -6.08 4.98
C GLY A 327 20.95 -7.38 4.92
N GLU A 328 21.18 -8.24 5.91
CA GLU A 328 20.49 -9.52 6.07
C GLU A 328 19.75 -9.56 7.40
N PHE A 329 18.52 -10.08 7.38
CA PHE A 329 17.58 -10.01 8.50
C PHE A 329 16.83 -11.33 8.67
N ARG A 330 16.57 -11.71 9.92
CA ARG A 330 15.61 -12.77 10.26
C ARG A 330 14.26 -12.14 10.60
N VAL A 331 13.20 -12.76 10.08
CA VAL A 331 11.81 -12.43 10.43
C VAL A 331 11.10 -13.66 10.97
N ASP A 332 10.52 -13.55 12.16
CA ASP A 332 9.86 -14.66 12.87
C ASP A 332 8.56 -14.19 13.55
N PRO A 333 7.40 -14.80 13.26
CA PRO A 333 7.17 -15.85 12.25
C PRO A 333 7.42 -15.31 10.83
N TYR A 334 7.88 -16.16 9.90
CA TYR A 334 8.24 -15.70 8.55
C TYR A 334 6.99 -15.53 7.66
N PRO A 335 6.58 -14.30 7.30
CA PRO A 335 5.26 -14.05 6.71
C PRO A 335 5.21 -14.28 5.19
N PHE A 336 6.35 -14.56 4.55
CA PHE A 336 6.48 -14.59 3.09
C PHE A 336 6.43 -16.00 2.52
N ASP A 337 5.94 -16.10 1.28
CA ASP A 337 5.82 -17.36 0.53
C ASP A 337 7.14 -17.87 -0.08
N THR A 338 8.18 -17.03 -0.05
CA THR A 338 9.48 -17.28 -0.65
C THR A 338 10.57 -17.00 0.37
N ALA A 339 11.55 -17.89 0.50
CA ALA A 339 12.72 -17.71 1.35
C ALA A 339 14.02 -18.04 0.59
N PRO A 340 15.06 -17.17 0.63
CA PRO A 340 15.01 -15.80 1.15
C PRO A 340 14.14 -14.87 0.29
N LEU A 341 13.63 -13.80 0.91
CA LEU A 341 13.04 -12.67 0.20
C LEU A 341 14.10 -11.59 0.04
N GLU A 342 14.31 -11.10 -1.17
CA GLU A 342 15.12 -9.92 -1.46
C GLU A 342 14.19 -8.76 -1.83
N VAL A 343 14.41 -7.60 -1.21
CA VAL A 343 13.66 -6.38 -1.47
C VAL A 343 14.61 -5.21 -1.69
N ASP A 344 14.19 -4.27 -2.52
CA ASP A 344 14.99 -3.15 -2.96
C ASP A 344 14.36 -1.82 -2.52
N ILE A 345 15.19 -0.88 -2.11
CA ILE A 345 14.76 0.48 -1.84
C ILE A 345 15.68 1.52 -2.50
N PRO A 346 15.14 2.44 -3.29
CA PRO A 346 15.93 3.53 -3.83
C PRO A 346 16.24 4.61 -2.78
N VAL A 347 17.50 5.04 -2.76
CA VAL A 347 18.01 6.01 -1.78
C VAL A 347 18.84 7.09 -2.45
N ARG A 348 18.96 8.23 -1.75
CA ARG A 348 19.96 9.26 -2.03
C ARG A 348 20.72 9.58 -0.76
N THR A 349 22.04 9.73 -0.87
CA THR A 349 22.90 10.09 0.26
C THR A 349 23.61 11.40 0.00
N VAL A 350 23.54 12.34 0.94
CA VAL A 350 24.13 13.69 0.83
C VAL A 350 25.03 13.93 2.04
N ALA A 351 26.25 14.43 1.81
CA ALA A 351 27.13 14.86 2.91
C ALA A 351 26.54 16.05 3.66
N LYS A 352 26.57 16.02 5.00
CA LYS A 352 26.07 17.15 5.82
C LYS A 352 26.81 18.44 5.52
N SER A 353 28.12 18.35 5.27
CA SER A 353 28.96 19.49 4.88
C SER A 353 28.58 20.14 3.55
N ALA A 354 27.82 19.44 2.71
CA ALA A 354 27.31 19.96 1.44
C ALA A 354 25.92 20.62 1.59
N VAL A 355 25.28 20.51 2.75
CA VAL A 355 24.01 21.16 3.07
C VAL A 355 24.30 22.58 3.56
N GLY A 356 23.77 23.59 2.87
CA GLY A 356 23.97 25.00 3.23
C GLY A 356 22.68 25.80 3.28
N ASP A 357 21.89 25.75 2.21
CA ASP A 357 20.59 26.41 2.09
C ASP A 357 19.62 25.52 1.30
N PRO A 358 18.30 25.80 1.28
CA PRO A 358 17.33 24.98 0.57
C PRO A 358 17.61 24.77 -0.93
N SER A 359 18.17 25.77 -1.61
CA SER A 359 18.52 25.66 -3.04
C SER A 359 19.75 24.77 -3.23
N THR A 360 20.73 24.90 -2.34
CA THR A 360 21.91 24.03 -2.33
C THR A 360 21.52 22.59 -2.01
N LEU A 361 20.70 22.35 -0.98
CA LEU A 361 20.17 21.02 -0.63
C LEU A 361 19.52 20.35 -1.84
N ALA A 362 18.62 21.05 -2.55
CA ALA A 362 17.96 20.50 -3.73
C ALA A 362 18.98 20.09 -4.81
N ARG A 363 20.01 20.90 -5.07
CA ARG A 363 21.04 20.58 -6.08
C ARG A 363 21.89 19.39 -5.66
N VAL A 364 22.35 19.34 -4.42
CA VAL A 364 23.20 18.22 -3.94
C VAL A 364 22.39 16.93 -3.84
N TYR A 365 21.13 17.00 -3.41
CA TYR A 365 20.20 15.85 -3.40
C TYR A 365 20.02 15.26 -4.80
N TYR A 366 19.70 16.10 -5.80
CA TYR A 366 19.51 15.61 -7.17
C TYR A 366 20.83 15.22 -7.84
N GLY A 367 21.94 15.86 -7.48
CA GLY A 367 23.29 15.58 -7.97
C GLY A 367 23.96 14.33 -7.40
N ALA A 368 23.55 13.85 -6.22
CA ALA A 368 24.15 12.69 -5.56
C ALA A 368 23.98 11.35 -6.31
N GLY A 369 23.14 11.30 -7.34
CA GLY A 369 22.71 10.06 -7.97
C GLY A 369 21.73 9.26 -7.09
N ARG A 370 20.95 8.39 -7.70
CA ARG A 370 20.04 7.46 -6.98
C ARG A 370 20.74 6.10 -6.91
N ARG A 371 20.86 5.53 -5.71
CA ARG A 371 21.37 4.17 -5.48
C ARG A 371 20.20 3.29 -5.07
N THR A 372 20.29 1.99 -5.35
CA THR A 372 19.40 0.98 -4.77
C THR A 372 20.12 0.33 -3.59
N GLU A 373 19.45 0.25 -2.45
CA GLU A 373 19.85 -0.63 -1.35
C GLU A 373 18.99 -1.90 -1.37
N THR A 374 19.61 -3.06 -1.20
CA THR A 374 18.95 -4.36 -1.26
C THR A 374 19.01 -5.05 0.10
N PHE A 375 17.88 -5.50 0.64
CA PHE A 375 17.82 -6.23 1.91
C PHE A 375 17.35 -7.67 1.70
N ARG A 376 17.98 -8.62 2.40
CA ARG A 376 17.62 -10.03 2.36
C ARG A 376 16.96 -10.46 3.67
N LEU A 377 15.76 -11.02 3.59
CA LEU A 377 14.98 -11.48 4.73
C LEU A 377 14.86 -13.01 4.71
N ARG A 378 15.15 -13.66 5.84
CA ARG A 378 15.12 -15.12 6.02
C ARG A 378 14.23 -15.55 7.19
N PRO A 379 13.72 -16.81 7.18
CA PRO A 379 13.08 -17.40 8.34
C PRO A 379 14.08 -17.58 9.50
N PRO A 380 13.60 -17.87 10.73
CA PRO A 380 14.45 -18.37 11.81
C PRO A 380 15.11 -19.70 11.41
N ASP A 381 16.25 -19.99 12.05
CA ASP A 381 17.09 -21.17 11.76
C ASP A 381 16.44 -22.51 12.11
#